data_AF-A0A1B7WIY3-F1
#
_entry.id   AF-A0A1B7WIY3-F1
#
_cell.length_a   1.000
_cell.length_b   1.000
_cell.length_c   1.000
_cell.angle_alpha   90.00
_cell.angle_beta   90.00
_cell.angle_gamma   90.00
#
_symmetry.space_group_name_H-M   'P 1'
#
loop_
_entity.id
_entity.type
_entity.pdbx_description
1 polymer ?
#
loop_
_entity_poly.entity_id
_entity_poly.type
_entity_poly.pdbx_seq_one_letter_code
_entity_poly.pdbx_strand_id
1 'polypeptide(L)'
;IGGLGNDNLYLGLNDAAVDIVNYASGDGADTVYQFVRGVGGDKLNFTGITNLDVITSGTSTLVRVGDGIGGNTGFGTGQLLVTLSGTSGFIAADVNINLFGGNFLFS
;
A
#
# COMPACT_ATOMS: atom_id res chain seq x y z
N ILE A 1 -4.41 -11.67 -4.48
CA ILE A 1 -4.87 -11.82 -3.07
C ILE A 1 -3.62 -12.14 -2.28
N GLY A 2 -3.34 -11.39 -1.22
CA GLY A 2 -2.30 -11.75 -0.24
C GLY A 2 -2.78 -12.93 0.60
N GLY A 3 -3.81 -12.69 1.41
CA GLY A 3 -4.45 -13.75 2.18
C GLY A 3 -3.59 -14.18 3.38
N LEU A 4 -3.76 -15.42 3.82
CA LEU A 4 -3.06 -15.94 4.99
C LEU A 4 -1.62 -16.32 4.65
N GLY A 5 -0.67 -15.89 5.49
CA GLY A 5 0.75 -16.12 5.27
C GLY A 5 1.43 -14.89 4.68
N ASN A 6 2.77 -14.92 4.64
CA ASN A 6 3.56 -13.82 4.11
C ASN A 6 3.97 -14.17 2.68
N ASP A 7 3.43 -13.46 1.69
CA ASP A 7 3.62 -13.77 0.28
C ASP A 7 4.52 -12.76 -0.44
N ASN A 8 5.11 -13.22 -1.54
CA ASN A 8 5.81 -12.38 -2.50
C ASN A 8 4.94 -12.24 -3.76
N LEU A 9 4.43 -11.05 -4.02
CA LEU A 9 3.52 -10.77 -5.13
C LEU A 9 4.25 -9.95 -6.20
N TYR A 10 4.16 -10.39 -7.45
CA TYR A 10 4.74 -9.70 -8.60
C TYR A 10 3.61 -9.28 -9.53
N LEU A 11 3.40 -7.97 -9.68
CA LEU A 11 2.25 -7.43 -10.41
C LEU A 11 2.49 -7.40 -11.93
N GLY A 12 3.70 -7.01 -12.34
CA GLY A 12 4.06 -6.96 -13.76
C GLY A 12 4.40 -5.53 -14.16
N LEU A 13 5.70 -5.23 -14.27
CA LEU A 13 6.13 -3.86 -14.52
C LEU A 13 5.80 -3.44 -15.95
N ASN A 14 4.95 -2.42 -16.09
CA ASN A 14 4.60 -1.78 -17.36
C ASN A 14 3.90 -2.72 -18.36
N ASP A 15 3.11 -3.67 -17.90
CA ASP A 15 2.31 -4.56 -18.75
C ASP A 15 0.96 -3.96 -19.19
N ALA A 16 0.69 -2.72 -18.77
CA ALA A 16 -0.56 -1.97 -18.99
C ALA A 16 -1.79 -2.60 -18.30
N ALA A 17 -1.59 -3.55 -17.39
CA ALA A 17 -2.61 -4.03 -16.50
C ALA A 17 -2.75 -3.09 -15.30
N VAL A 18 -3.93 -3.13 -14.69
CA VAL A 18 -4.19 -2.50 -13.39
C VAL A 18 -4.47 -3.64 -12.42
N ASP A 19 -3.54 -3.89 -11.51
CA ASP A 19 -3.70 -4.94 -10.52
C ASP A 19 -4.38 -4.44 -9.25
N ILE A 20 -5.19 -5.30 -8.65
CA ILE A 20 -5.86 -5.03 -7.37
C ILE A 20 -5.39 -6.07 -6.36
N VAL A 21 -4.64 -5.60 -5.37
CA VAL A 21 -4.20 -6.42 -4.23
C VAL A 21 -5.12 -6.18 -3.05
N ASN A 22 -5.83 -7.23 -2.63
CA ASN A 22 -6.79 -7.18 -1.54
C ASN A 22 -6.16 -7.67 -0.24
N TYR A 23 -6.40 -6.92 0.83
CA TYR A 23 -5.98 -7.21 2.20
C TYR A 23 -7.17 -7.13 3.16
N ALA A 24 -7.25 -8.08 4.07
CA ALA A 24 -8.23 -8.12 5.16
C ALA A 24 -7.53 -8.19 6.53
N SER A 25 -8.29 -7.91 7.59
CA SER A 25 -7.80 -8.10 8.95
C SER A 25 -7.45 -9.58 9.19
N GLY A 26 -6.23 -9.85 9.65
CA GLY A 26 -5.72 -11.21 9.90
C GLY A 26 -4.91 -11.81 8.74
N ASP A 27 -4.83 -11.13 7.58
CA ASP A 27 -3.90 -11.49 6.51
C ASP A 27 -2.44 -11.32 6.98
N GLY A 28 -1.53 -12.03 6.31
CA GLY A 28 -0.11 -11.91 6.62
C GLY A 28 0.55 -10.67 6.03
N ALA A 29 1.86 -10.58 6.23
CA ALA A 29 2.68 -9.44 5.83
C ALA A 29 3.38 -9.72 4.49
N ASP A 30 2.84 -9.17 3.42
CA ASP A 30 3.33 -9.43 2.07
C ASP A 30 4.42 -8.47 1.61
N THR A 31 5.20 -8.92 0.63
CA THR A 31 6.04 -8.04 -0.18
C THR A 31 5.52 -8.00 -1.60
N VAL A 32 5.12 -6.80 -2.04
CA VAL A 32 4.64 -6.54 -3.40
C VAL A 32 5.76 -5.89 -4.19
N TYR A 33 6.05 -6.48 -5.35
CA TYR A 33 7.04 -5.99 -6.30
C TYR A 33 6.34 -5.44 -7.54
N GLN A 34 7.00 -4.47 -8.18
CA GLN A 34 6.57 -3.88 -9.46
C GLN A 34 5.23 -3.13 -9.36
N PHE A 35 4.89 -2.64 -8.17
CA PHE A 35 3.72 -1.79 -7.96
C PHE A 35 3.87 -0.46 -8.71
N VAL A 36 2.95 -0.19 -9.64
CA VAL A 36 2.92 1.01 -10.45
C VAL A 36 1.98 2.03 -9.80
N ARG A 37 2.43 3.28 -9.68
CA ARG A 37 1.60 4.41 -9.20
C ARG A 37 1.14 5.29 -10.36
N GLY A 38 0.07 6.04 -10.13
CA GLY A 38 -0.41 7.07 -11.04
C GLY A 38 -1.51 6.57 -11.96
N VAL A 39 -1.70 7.25 -13.09
CA VAL A 39 -2.76 6.93 -14.06
C VAL A 39 -2.53 5.55 -14.64
N GLY A 40 -3.50 4.64 -14.46
CA GLY A 40 -3.37 3.25 -14.87
C GLY A 40 -2.44 2.41 -13.99
N GLY A 41 -2.10 2.90 -12.78
CA GLY A 41 -1.33 2.14 -11.79
C GLY A 41 -2.18 1.20 -10.94
N ASP A 42 -1.50 0.39 -10.14
CA ASP A 42 -2.06 -0.64 -9.29
C ASP A 42 -2.77 -0.08 -8.06
N LYS A 43 -3.58 -0.94 -7.43
CA LYS A 43 -4.39 -0.60 -6.26
C LYS A 43 -4.15 -1.55 -5.09
N LEU A 44 -4.00 -0.97 -3.91
CA LEU A 44 -4.20 -1.67 -2.64
C LEU A 44 -5.63 -1.43 -2.13
N ASN A 45 -6.33 -2.52 -1.82
CA ASN A 45 -7.69 -2.49 -1.29
C ASN A 45 -7.74 -3.17 0.09
N PHE A 46 -8.24 -2.45 1.10
CA PHE A 46 -8.29 -2.94 2.47
C PHE A 46 -9.73 -3.12 2.94
N THR A 47 -10.08 -4.31 3.41
CA THR A 47 -11.41 -4.64 3.94
C THR A 47 -11.34 -4.87 5.44
N GLY A 48 -12.16 -4.16 6.21
CA GLY A 48 -12.21 -4.31 7.67
C GLY A 48 -11.02 -3.70 8.42
N ILE A 49 -10.15 -2.94 7.73
CA ILE A 49 -9.04 -2.19 8.32
C ILE A 49 -9.29 -0.71 8.02
N THR A 50 -9.59 0.07 9.06
CA THR A 50 -10.04 1.46 8.90
C THR A 50 -8.91 2.47 8.94
N ASN A 51 -7.86 2.17 9.70
CA ASN A 51 -6.75 3.08 9.96
C ASN A 51 -5.44 2.44 9.53
N LEU A 52 -4.65 3.19 8.77
CA LEU A 52 -3.39 2.72 8.20
C LEU A 52 -2.29 3.74 8.43
N ASP A 53 -1.13 3.24 8.81
CA ASP A 53 0.10 4.01 8.84
C ASP A 53 0.92 3.65 7.60
N VAL A 54 1.22 4.66 6.79
CA VAL A 54 2.04 4.51 5.58
C VAL A 54 3.36 5.21 5.80
N ILE A 55 4.45 4.45 5.77
CA ILE A 55 5.80 4.95 6.04
C ILE A 55 6.76 4.56 4.94
N THR A 56 7.62 5.50 4.53
CA THR A 56 8.75 5.20 3.66
C THR A 56 9.88 4.57 4.48
N SER A 57 10.39 3.43 4.02
CA SER A 57 11.55 2.74 4.60
C SER A 57 12.55 2.43 3.50
N GLY A 58 13.63 3.22 3.44
CA GLY A 58 14.57 3.18 2.32
C GLY A 58 13.88 3.51 1.00
N THR A 59 13.97 2.60 0.03
CA THR A 59 13.30 2.71 -1.28
C THR A 59 11.91 2.08 -1.31
N SER A 60 11.45 1.51 -0.21
CA SER A 60 10.17 0.82 -0.09
C SER A 60 9.17 1.66 0.69
N THR A 61 7.89 1.34 0.52
CA THR A 61 6.81 1.84 1.38
C THR A 61 6.24 0.70 2.20
N LEU A 62 6.07 0.92 3.50
CA LEU A 62 5.42 -0.02 4.40
C LEU A 62 4.02 0.49 4.71
N VAL A 63 3.03 -0.39 4.58
CA VAL A 63 1.66 -0.14 5.01
C VAL A 63 1.38 -1.01 6.23
N ARG A 64 1.01 -0.36 7.32
CA ARG A 64 0.79 -0.99 8.64
C ARG A 64 -0.59 -0.64 9.15
N VAL A 65 -1.12 -1.46 10.05
CA VAL A 65 -2.32 -1.08 10.83
C VAL A 65 -1.98 0.16 11.66
N GLY A 66 -2.82 1.19 11.56
CA GLY A 66 -2.68 2.43 12.32
C GLY A 66 -3.81 2.63 13.33
N ASP A 67 -3.69 3.68 14.13
CA ASP A 67 -4.73 4.13 15.06
C ASP A 67 -5.53 5.34 14.54
N GLY A 68 -5.14 5.88 13.38
CA GLY A 68 -5.78 7.03 12.73
C GLY A 68 -5.21 8.38 13.19
N ILE A 69 -4.12 8.38 13.97
CA ILE A 69 -3.50 9.59 14.50
C ILE A 69 -2.10 9.76 13.91
N GLY A 70 -2.00 10.67 12.94
CA GLY A 70 -0.70 10.99 12.32
C GLY A 70 0.29 11.61 13.31
N GLY A 71 1.55 11.17 13.26
CA GLY A 71 2.66 11.78 13.99
C GLY A 71 2.68 11.53 15.51
N ASN A 72 1.85 10.62 16.02
CA ASN A 72 1.93 10.20 17.41
C ASN A 72 3.06 9.17 17.63
N THR A 73 3.26 8.75 18.88
CA THR A 73 4.28 7.75 19.24
C THR A 73 3.96 6.34 18.75
N GLY A 74 2.69 6.06 18.42
CA GLY A 74 2.24 4.77 17.90
C GLY A 74 2.37 4.64 16.38
N PHE A 75 2.58 5.74 15.67
CA PHE A 75 2.59 5.78 14.22
C PHE A 75 3.67 4.88 13.63
N GLY A 76 3.27 4.00 12.71
CA GLY A 76 4.17 3.08 12.02
C GLY A 76 4.63 1.89 12.86
N THR A 77 4.03 1.67 14.03
CA THR A 77 4.42 0.57 14.95
C THR A 77 3.48 -0.62 14.90
N GLY A 78 2.28 -0.46 14.32
CA GLY A 78 1.31 -1.55 14.20
C GLY A 78 1.76 -2.68 13.27
N GLN A 79 0.91 -3.70 13.18
CA GLN A 79 1.14 -4.89 12.35
C GLN A 79 1.44 -4.48 10.91
N LEU A 80 2.51 -5.05 10.35
CA LEU A 80 2.82 -4.91 8.93
C LEU A 80 1.82 -5.68 8.09
N LEU A 81 1.25 -5.01 7.09
CA LEU A 81 0.34 -5.60 6.11
C LEU A 81 1.06 -5.78 4.77
N VAL A 82 1.74 -4.72 4.31
CA VAL A 82 2.34 -4.71 2.97
C VAL A 82 3.69 -4.00 2.99
N THR A 83 4.66 -4.57 2.30
CA THR A 83 5.87 -3.90 1.84
C THR A 83 5.78 -3.69 0.32
N LEU A 84 5.57 -2.46 -0.12
CA LEU A 84 5.70 -2.08 -1.53
C LEU A 84 7.19 -1.88 -1.85
N SER A 85 7.81 -2.90 -2.41
CA SER A 85 9.23 -2.93 -2.72
C SER A 85 9.57 -1.99 -3.88
N GLY A 86 10.56 -1.12 -3.68
CA GLY A 86 11.00 -0.16 -4.70
C GLY A 86 9.98 0.93 -5.03
N THR A 87 8.93 1.08 -4.22
CA THR A 87 7.91 2.11 -4.36
C THR A 87 8.08 3.15 -3.25
N SER A 88 8.42 4.39 -3.60
CA SER A 88 8.50 5.52 -2.68
C SER A 88 7.35 6.51 -2.93
N GLY A 89 7.03 7.38 -1.96
CA GLY A 89 6.05 8.45 -2.14
C GLY A 89 4.59 7.99 -2.24
N PHE A 90 4.30 6.72 -1.95
CA PHE A 90 2.93 6.25 -1.67
C PHE A 90 2.56 6.69 -0.26
N ILE A 91 1.41 7.32 -0.09
CA ILE A 91 0.94 7.88 1.19
C ILE A 91 -0.41 7.27 1.61
N ALA A 92 -0.82 7.48 2.86
CA ALA A 92 -2.08 6.95 3.37
C ALA A 92 -3.30 7.41 2.54
N ALA A 93 -3.24 8.60 1.95
CA ALA A 93 -4.29 9.10 1.07
C ALA A 93 -4.41 8.32 -0.26
N ASP A 94 -3.36 7.62 -0.71
CA ASP A 94 -3.38 6.84 -1.96
C ASP A 94 -4.09 5.49 -1.78
N VAL A 95 -4.36 5.08 -0.54
CA VAL A 95 -5.01 3.80 -0.23
C VAL A 95 -6.48 3.84 -0.62
N ASN A 96 -7.00 2.75 -1.22
CA ASN A 96 -8.39 2.60 -1.69
C ASN A 96 -8.82 3.58 -2.79
N ILE A 97 -8.06 4.65 -3.05
CA ILE A 97 -8.20 5.52 -4.20
C ILE A 97 -7.70 4.77 -5.42
N ASN A 98 -8.54 4.73 -6.46
CA ASN A 98 -8.05 4.38 -7.77
C ASN A 98 -7.22 5.60 -8.22
N LEU A 99 -5.90 5.47 -8.43
CA LEU A 99 -5.03 6.58 -8.87
C LEU A 99 -5.37 7.08 -10.31
N PHE A 100 -6.53 6.69 -10.84
CA PHE A 100 -7.17 7.29 -12.00
C PHE A 100 -7.68 8.70 -11.68
N GLY A 101 -7.15 9.69 -12.38
CA GLY A 101 -7.79 10.99 -12.55
C GLY A 101 -7.69 11.97 -11.38
N GLY A 102 -6.92 11.66 -10.33
CA GLY A 102 -6.54 12.66 -9.34
C GLY A 102 -5.48 13.60 -9.92
N ASN A 103 -5.84 14.85 -10.18
CA ASN A 103 -4.86 15.89 -10.48
C ASN A 103 -3.93 16.04 -9.25
N PHE A 104 -2.69 15.56 -9.37
CA PHE A 104 -1.65 15.89 -8.41
C PHE A 104 -1.17 17.31 -8.69
N LEU A 105 -1.64 18.26 -7.88
CA LEU A 105 -1.04 19.60 -7.81
C LEU A 105 0.19 19.52 -6.90
N PHE A 106 1.37 19.69 -7.48
CA PHE A 106 2.56 20.05 -6.70
C PHE A 106 2.65 21.57 -6.67
N SER A 107 2.73 22.16 -5.47
CA SER A 107 3.15 23.56 -5.27
C SER A 107 4.65 23.62 -5.02
#